data_AF-A0A212CZ21-F1
#
_entry.id   AF-A0A212CZ21-F1
#
_cell.length_a   1.000
_cell.length_b   1.000
_cell.length_c   1.000
_cell.angle_alpha   90.00
_cell.angle_beta   90.00
_cell.angle_gamma   90.00
#
_symmetry.space_group_name_H-M   'P 1'
#
loop_
_entity.id
_entity.type
_entity.pdbx_description
1 polymer ?
#
loop_
_entity_poly.entity_id
_entity_poly.type
_entity_poly.pdbx_seq_one_letter_code
_entity_poly.pdbx_strand_id
1 'polypeptide(L)'
;NSDLIACTVVTKDGGMLQRFLAVDIYQMSLVEPDVSRLGWGVVKFAGLLQDMQVTGVEDDSRALNITIHKPASSPHSKPFPILQATFIFSDHIRCIIAKQRLAKGRIQARRMKMQRIAALLDLPIQPTTEVLGFGLGSSSAQHLPFRFYDQCRRGSSDPTVQRSVFASVDRVPGKPARPSPRHLLSPPGSGRGLIPGPSVSRAFVSIPSPLRNPAS
;
A
#
# COMPACT_ATOMS: atom_id res chain seq x y z
N ASN A 1 2.18 -8.71 10.77
CA ASN A 1 1.30 -7.83 11.55
C ASN A 1 0.06 -7.60 10.70
N SER A 2 -1.11 -8.01 11.19
CA SER A 2 -2.33 -8.06 10.37
C SER A 2 -3.32 -7.03 10.88
N ASP A 3 -3.21 -5.82 10.36
CA ASP A 3 -3.94 -4.66 10.84
C ASP A 3 -5.43 -4.74 10.43
N LEU A 4 -6.32 -4.91 11.41
CA LEU A 4 -7.77 -4.97 11.22
C LEU A 4 -8.36 -3.60 10.84
N ILE A 5 -9.32 -3.56 9.92
CA ILE A 5 -10.09 -2.35 9.56
C ILE A 5 -11.58 -2.64 9.71
N ALA A 6 -12.26 -1.94 10.61
CA ALA A 6 -13.71 -2.07 10.79
C ALA A 6 -14.47 -1.50 9.57
N CYS A 7 -15.46 -2.23 9.07
CA CYS A 7 -16.34 -1.84 7.99
C CYS A 7 -17.74 -2.48 8.11
N THR A 8 -18.73 -1.87 7.49
CA THR A 8 -20.02 -2.49 7.22
C THR A 8 -20.01 -3.06 5.81
N VAL A 9 -20.27 -4.36 5.67
CA VAL A 9 -20.33 -5.04 4.38
C VAL A 9 -21.80 -5.13 3.95
N VAL A 10 -22.14 -4.48 2.84
CA VAL A 10 -23.46 -4.52 2.21
C VAL A 10 -23.42 -5.54 1.08
N THR A 11 -24.17 -6.63 1.21
CA THR A 11 -24.31 -7.65 0.16
C THR A 11 -25.32 -7.21 -0.90
N LYS A 12 -25.31 -7.87 -2.06
CA LYS A 12 -26.31 -7.62 -3.13
C LYS A 12 -27.75 -7.79 -2.67
N ASP A 13 -27.97 -8.67 -1.70
CA ASP A 13 -29.28 -9.01 -1.15
C ASP A 13 -29.78 -7.96 -0.13
N GLY A 14 -29.09 -6.81 -0.02
CA GLY A 14 -29.38 -5.72 0.92
C GLY A 14 -28.89 -5.97 2.35
N GLY A 15 -28.33 -7.15 2.64
CA GLY A 15 -27.83 -7.50 3.96
C GLY A 15 -26.63 -6.65 4.39
N MET A 16 -26.79 -5.89 5.48
CA MET A 16 -25.73 -5.06 6.07
C MET A 16 -25.10 -5.76 7.27
N LEU A 17 -23.80 -6.04 7.22
CA LEU A 17 -23.12 -6.89 8.20
C LEU A 17 -21.82 -6.23 8.69
N GLN A 18 -21.76 -5.93 9.98
CA GLN A 18 -20.60 -5.29 10.62
C GLN A 18 -19.45 -6.29 10.78
N ARG A 19 -18.29 -5.99 10.20
CA ARG A 19 -17.13 -6.88 10.17
C ARG A 19 -15.81 -6.12 10.26
N PHE A 20 -14.72 -6.86 10.44
CA PHE A 20 -13.36 -6.38 10.28
C PHE A 20 -12.76 -6.99 9.02
N LEU A 21 -12.26 -6.15 8.13
CA LEU A 21 -11.39 -6.53 7.03
C LEU A 21 -9.97 -6.75 7.56
N ALA A 22 -9.46 -7.97 7.42
CA ALA A 22 -8.06 -8.31 7.62
C ALA A 22 -7.39 -8.58 6.27
N VAL A 23 -6.13 -8.15 6.11
CA VAL A 23 -5.32 -8.40 4.91
C VAL A 23 -4.03 -9.11 5.32
N ASP A 24 -3.74 -10.22 4.64
CA ASP A 24 -2.58 -11.09 4.83
C ASP A 24 -1.75 -11.15 3.52
N ILE A 25 -0.71 -11.98 3.45
CA ILE A 25 0.26 -12.03 2.33
C ILE A 25 -0.40 -12.45 1.00
N TYR A 26 -1.37 -13.36 1.03
CA TYR A 26 -2.01 -13.93 -0.17
C TYR A 26 -3.54 -13.76 -0.22
N GLN A 27 -4.16 -13.41 0.89
CA GLN A 27 -5.62 -13.41 1.06
C GLN A 27 -6.08 -12.22 1.91
N MET A 28 -7.35 -11.87 1.75
CA MET A 28 -8.09 -11.01 2.68
C MET A 28 -9.18 -11.85 3.35
N SER A 29 -9.60 -11.44 4.55
CA SER A 29 -10.69 -12.08 5.26
C SER A 29 -11.62 -11.08 5.92
N LEU A 30 -12.86 -11.53 6.10
CA LEU A 30 -13.93 -10.83 6.79
C LEU A 30 -14.16 -11.52 8.13
N VAL A 31 -13.82 -10.83 9.21
CA VAL A 31 -13.93 -11.33 10.59
C VAL A 31 -15.15 -10.70 11.26
N GLU A 32 -16.02 -11.52 11.83
CA GLU A 32 -17.09 -11.09 12.72
C GLU A 32 -16.58 -11.14 14.17
N PRO A 33 -16.73 -10.08 14.98
CA PRO A 33 -16.30 -10.12 16.38
C PRO A 33 -17.17 -11.10 17.20
N ASP A 34 -16.55 -11.92 18.04
CA ASP A 34 -17.29 -12.80 18.96
C ASP A 34 -17.76 -11.98 20.18
N VAL A 35 -19.06 -11.72 20.26
CA VAL A 35 -19.68 -10.98 21.38
C VAL A 35 -19.58 -11.71 22.72
N SER A 36 -19.36 -13.03 22.71
CA SER A 36 -19.23 -13.84 23.93
C SER A 36 -17.81 -13.85 24.50
N ARG A 37 -16.80 -13.49 23.70
CA ARG A 37 -15.37 -13.57 24.08
C ARG A 37 -14.59 -12.38 23.54
N LEU A 38 -14.25 -11.46 24.44
CA LEU A 38 -13.41 -10.29 24.14
C LEU A 38 -12.09 -10.72 23.48
N GLY A 39 -11.73 -10.04 22.39
CA GLY A 39 -10.50 -10.31 21.63
C GLY A 39 -10.60 -11.46 20.62
N TRP A 40 -11.72 -12.19 20.56
CA TRP A 40 -11.96 -13.25 19.58
C TRP A 40 -12.79 -12.75 18.39
N GLY A 41 -12.60 -13.42 17.24
CA GLY A 41 -13.39 -13.16 16.04
C GLY A 41 -13.42 -14.38 15.12
N VAL A 42 -14.55 -14.58 14.45
CA VAL A 42 -14.80 -15.70 13.55
C VAL A 42 -14.68 -15.23 12.11
N VAL A 43 -13.81 -15.87 11.32
CA VAL A 43 -13.72 -15.63 9.87
C VAL A 43 -15.00 -16.13 9.21
N LYS A 44 -15.77 -15.23 8.59
CA LYS A 44 -16.99 -15.56 7.83
C LYS A 44 -16.73 -15.73 6.34
N PHE A 45 -15.66 -15.13 5.84
CA PHE A 45 -15.25 -15.24 4.44
C PHE A 45 -13.74 -15.02 4.33
N ALA A 46 -13.09 -15.74 3.42
CA ALA A 46 -11.71 -15.50 3.00
C ALA A 46 -11.62 -15.56 1.47
N GLY A 47 -10.83 -14.67 0.87
CA GLY A 47 -10.68 -14.56 -0.58
C GLY A 47 -9.25 -14.20 -0.99
N LEU A 48 -8.81 -14.73 -2.13
CA LEU A 48 -7.44 -14.53 -2.63
C LEU A 48 -7.25 -13.11 -3.16
N LEU A 49 -6.14 -12.46 -2.77
CA LEU A 49 -5.83 -11.09 -3.20
C LEU A 49 -5.55 -10.99 -4.70
N GLN A 50 -5.05 -12.06 -5.32
CA GLN A 50 -4.77 -12.10 -6.76
C GLN A 50 -6.05 -12.00 -7.61
N ASP A 51 -7.17 -12.54 -7.10
CA ASP A 51 -8.46 -12.69 -7.81
C ASP A 51 -9.47 -11.59 -7.42
N MET A 52 -8.98 -10.58 -6.69
CA MET A 52 -9.76 -9.48 -6.14
C MET A 52 -9.69 -8.22 -7.02
N GLN A 53 -10.84 -7.60 -7.21
CA GLN A 53 -11.04 -6.30 -7.81
C GLN A 53 -11.59 -5.33 -6.75
N VAL A 54 -11.09 -4.09 -6.75
CA VAL A 54 -11.48 -3.04 -5.81
C VAL A 54 -11.70 -1.76 -6.60
N THR A 55 -12.92 -1.22 -6.56
CA THR A 55 -13.29 0.08 -7.14
C THR A 55 -13.81 1.00 -6.04
N GLY A 56 -13.60 2.32 -6.20
CA GLY A 56 -14.26 3.30 -5.33
C GLY A 56 -15.70 3.50 -5.79
N VAL A 57 -16.58 3.89 -4.87
CA VAL A 57 -17.88 4.47 -5.22
C VAL A 57 -17.67 5.97 -5.45
N GLU A 58 -18.25 6.53 -6.51
CA GLU A 58 -18.01 7.93 -6.90
C GLU A 58 -18.71 8.89 -5.93
N ASP A 59 -19.95 8.59 -5.54
CA ASP A 59 -20.77 9.42 -4.64
C ASP A 59 -20.53 9.18 -3.13
N ASP A 60 -19.81 8.12 -2.74
CA ASP A 60 -19.44 7.87 -1.35
C ASP A 60 -17.94 7.55 -1.21
N SER A 61 -17.18 8.58 -0.84
CA SER A 61 -15.75 8.48 -0.52
C SER A 61 -15.41 7.45 0.56
N ARG A 62 -16.37 7.00 1.37
CA ARG A 62 -16.18 5.98 2.40
C ARG A 62 -16.52 4.57 1.92
N ALA A 63 -16.96 4.39 0.69
CA ALA A 63 -17.38 3.10 0.16
C ALA A 63 -16.43 2.54 -0.92
N LEU A 64 -16.13 1.24 -0.81
CA LEU A 64 -15.41 0.47 -1.83
C LEU A 64 -16.28 -0.68 -2.33
N ASN A 65 -16.42 -0.82 -3.64
CA ASN A 65 -16.98 -2.02 -4.24
C ASN A 65 -15.86 -3.06 -4.39
N ILE A 66 -16.03 -4.20 -3.72
CA ILE A 66 -15.04 -5.30 -3.74
C ILE A 66 -15.68 -6.54 -4.34
N THR A 67 -15.04 -7.07 -5.38
CA THR A 67 -15.44 -8.31 -6.05
C THR A 67 -14.27 -9.29 -6.02
N ILE A 68 -14.51 -10.54 -5.65
CA ILE A 68 -13.51 -11.61 -5.66
C ILE A 68 -14.08 -12.78 -6.46
N HIS A 69 -13.33 -13.24 -7.45
CA HIS A 69 -13.71 -14.38 -8.27
C HIS A 69 -13.10 -15.68 -7.71
N LYS A 70 -13.82 -16.80 -7.90
CA LYS A 70 -13.21 -18.12 -7.76
C LYS A 70 -12.20 -18.30 -8.90
N PRO A 71 -10.99 -18.82 -8.63
CA PRO A 71 -10.10 -19.29 -9.68
C PRO A 71 -10.85 -20.26 -10.60
N ALA A 72 -10.81 -20.00 -11.91
CA ALA A 72 -11.41 -20.86 -12.91
C ALA A 72 -10.75 -22.25 -12.85
N SER A 73 -11.54 -23.31 -12.66
CA SER A 73 -11.02 -24.69 -12.62
C SER A 73 -10.59 -25.20 -14.00
N SER A 74 -11.12 -24.60 -15.07
CA SER A 74 -10.66 -24.80 -16.44
C SER A 74 -10.47 -23.45 -17.14
N PRO A 75 -9.47 -23.30 -18.04
CA PRO A 75 -9.15 -22.04 -18.71
C PRO A 75 -10.27 -21.52 -19.63
N HIS A 76 -11.26 -22.35 -19.96
CA HIS A 76 -12.42 -22.01 -20.78
C HIS A 76 -13.64 -21.58 -19.96
N SER A 77 -13.59 -21.66 -18.62
CA SER A 77 -14.71 -21.31 -17.74
C SER A 77 -14.69 -19.83 -17.33
N LYS A 78 -15.86 -19.17 -17.36
CA LYS A 78 -16.01 -17.76 -16.94
C LYS A 78 -15.80 -17.64 -15.42
N PRO A 79 -14.92 -16.74 -14.92
CA PRO A 79 -14.68 -16.59 -13.49
C PRO A 79 -15.93 -16.20 -12.69
N PHE A 80 -16.38 -17.06 -11.79
CA PHE A 80 -17.58 -16.84 -10.97
C PHE A 80 -17.27 -15.98 -9.73
N PRO A 81 -18.01 -14.88 -9.46
CA PRO A 81 -17.80 -14.05 -8.27
C PRO A 81 -18.27 -14.78 -7.00
N ILE A 82 -17.36 -15.03 -6.07
CA ILE A 82 -17.65 -15.64 -4.74
C ILE A 82 -17.93 -14.60 -3.66
N LEU A 83 -17.50 -13.36 -3.88
CA LEU A 83 -17.88 -12.19 -3.12
C LEU A 83 -18.11 -11.05 -4.10
N GLN A 84 -19.21 -10.33 -3.94
CA GLN A 84 -19.43 -9.04 -4.59
C GLN A 84 -20.29 -8.19 -3.65
N ALA A 85 -19.67 -7.21 -3.01
CA ALA A 85 -20.26 -6.43 -1.93
C ALA A 85 -19.66 -5.02 -1.86
N THR A 86 -20.42 -4.09 -1.28
CA THR A 86 -19.96 -2.73 -0.98
C THR A 86 -19.48 -2.67 0.47
N PHE A 87 -18.26 -2.18 0.68
CA PHE A 87 -17.61 -2.06 1.97
C PHE A 87 -17.64 -0.59 2.39
N ILE A 88 -18.46 -0.26 3.38
CA ILE A 88 -18.61 1.10 3.91
C ILE A 88 -17.74 1.22 5.16
N PHE A 89 -16.81 2.17 5.16
CA PHE A 89 -15.94 2.47 6.29
C PHE A 89 -16.54 3.63 7.12
N SER A 90 -16.16 3.75 8.40
CA SER A 90 -16.64 4.85 9.25
C SER A 90 -16.28 6.23 8.68
N ASP A 91 -15.12 6.32 8.05
CA ASP A 91 -14.47 7.56 7.62
C ASP A 91 -13.62 7.33 6.36
N HIS A 92 -13.31 8.42 5.66
CA HIS A 92 -12.55 8.43 4.41
C HIS A 92 -11.11 7.93 4.60
N ILE A 93 -10.48 8.17 5.77
CA ILE A 93 -9.10 7.74 6.03
C ILE A 93 -9.03 6.21 6.08
N ARG A 94 -9.96 5.55 6.79
CA ARG A 94 -10.06 4.08 6.79
C ARG A 94 -10.36 3.51 5.42
N CYS A 95 -11.19 4.16 4.62
CA CYS A 95 -11.44 3.77 3.23
C CYS A 95 -10.15 3.82 2.38
N ILE A 96 -9.38 4.92 2.46
CA ILE A 96 -8.08 5.05 1.79
C ILE A 96 -7.11 3.95 2.25
N ILE A 97 -6.96 3.74 3.57
CA ILE A 97 -6.05 2.73 4.12
C ILE A 97 -6.43 1.33 3.64
N ALA A 98 -7.73 1.00 3.62
CA ALA A 98 -8.22 -0.27 3.09
C ALA A 98 -7.87 -0.42 1.60
N LYS A 99 -8.20 0.58 0.77
CA LYS A 99 -7.90 0.59 -0.68
C LYS A 99 -6.41 0.42 -0.95
N GLN A 100 -5.55 1.13 -0.21
CA GLN A 100 -4.10 1.04 -0.30
C GLN A 100 -3.57 -0.34 0.12
N ARG A 101 -4.00 -0.88 1.27
CA ARG A 101 -3.58 -2.21 1.74
C ARG A 101 -4.00 -3.32 0.77
N LEU A 102 -5.21 -3.25 0.22
CA LEU A 102 -5.70 -4.22 -0.76
C LEU A 102 -4.92 -4.15 -2.08
N ALA A 103 -4.63 -2.94 -2.57
CA ALA A 103 -3.81 -2.74 -3.78
C ALA A 103 -2.37 -3.23 -3.59
N LYS A 104 -1.70 -2.83 -2.49
CA LYS A 104 -0.34 -3.27 -2.14
C LYS A 104 -0.28 -4.78 -1.92
N GLY A 105 -1.23 -5.33 -1.17
CA GLY A 105 -1.36 -6.76 -0.90
C GLY A 105 -1.51 -7.58 -2.18
N ARG A 106 -2.30 -7.13 -3.16
CA ARG A 106 -2.42 -7.81 -4.47
C ARG A 106 -1.11 -7.85 -5.25
N ILE A 107 -0.36 -6.74 -5.27
CA ILE A 107 0.97 -6.68 -5.91
C ILE A 107 1.95 -7.61 -5.17
N GLN A 108 1.97 -7.56 -3.83
CA GLN A 108 2.82 -8.39 -2.98
C GLN A 108 2.51 -9.88 -3.14
N ALA A 109 1.23 -10.28 -3.12
CA ALA A 109 0.78 -11.65 -3.34
C ALA A 109 1.26 -12.19 -4.69
N ARG A 110 1.09 -11.40 -5.77
CA ARG A 110 1.55 -11.75 -7.12
C ARG A 110 3.07 -11.91 -7.18
N ARG A 111 3.82 -10.95 -6.61
CA ARG A 111 5.29 -10.99 -6.55
C ARG A 111 5.79 -12.21 -5.77
N MET A 112 5.27 -12.44 -4.57
CA MET A 112 5.65 -13.57 -3.71
C MET A 112 5.30 -14.92 -4.36
N LYS A 113 4.16 -15.02 -5.05
CA LYS A 113 3.80 -16.21 -5.83
C LYS A 113 4.79 -16.45 -6.98
N MET A 114 5.13 -15.41 -7.73
CA MET A 114 6.11 -15.49 -8.83
C MET A 114 7.51 -15.86 -8.34
N GLN A 115 7.97 -15.30 -7.21
CA GLN A 115 9.25 -15.66 -6.59
C GLN A 115 9.28 -17.12 -6.12
N ARG A 116 8.19 -17.63 -5.54
CA ARG A 116 8.07 -19.06 -5.21
C ARG A 116 8.08 -19.97 -6.45
N ILE A 117 7.41 -19.57 -7.53
CA ILE A 117 7.44 -20.32 -8.80
C ILE A 117 8.86 -20.34 -9.39
N ALA A 118 9.56 -19.20 -9.41
CA ALA A 118 10.94 -19.13 -9.89
C ALA A 118 11.89 -20.02 -9.06
N ALA A 119 11.73 -20.05 -7.73
CA ALA A 119 12.49 -20.93 -6.84
C ALA A 119 12.26 -22.43 -7.12
N LEU A 120 11.03 -22.83 -7.47
CA LEU A 120 10.69 -24.22 -7.82
C LEU A 120 11.17 -24.64 -9.22
N LEU A 121 11.63 -23.69 -10.03
CA LEU A 121 12.15 -23.90 -11.39
C LEU A 121 13.65 -23.61 -11.48
N ASP A 122 14.33 -23.46 -10.33
CA ASP A 122 15.74 -23.07 -10.20
C ASP A 122 16.15 -21.83 -11.05
N LEU A 123 15.19 -20.94 -11.30
CA LEU A 123 15.43 -19.71 -12.05
C LEU A 123 16.11 -18.66 -11.15
N PRO A 124 17.08 -17.89 -11.66
CA PRO A 124 17.78 -16.88 -10.87
C PRO A 124 16.81 -15.79 -10.39
N ILE A 125 16.46 -15.85 -9.10
CA ILE A 125 15.54 -14.92 -8.47
C ILE A 125 16.25 -13.59 -8.23
N GLN A 126 16.24 -12.69 -9.23
CA GLN A 126 16.69 -11.33 -8.96
C GLN A 126 15.78 -10.69 -7.89
N PRO A 127 16.34 -10.22 -6.77
CA PRO A 127 15.56 -9.46 -5.80
C PRO A 127 15.22 -8.12 -6.45
N THR A 128 13.97 -7.96 -6.88
CA THR A 128 13.48 -6.69 -7.44
C THR A 128 13.37 -5.63 -6.34
N THR A 129 14.50 -5.00 -6.01
CA THR A 129 14.54 -3.73 -5.29
C THR A 129 13.66 -2.72 -6.03
N GLU A 130 12.95 -1.88 -5.29
CA GLU A 130 11.92 -1.01 -5.87
C GLU A 130 12.55 0.09 -6.73
N VAL A 131 12.59 -0.11 -8.06
CA VAL A 131 13.07 0.87 -9.04
C VAL A 131 12.01 1.10 -10.11
N LEU A 132 10.95 1.82 -9.73
CA LEU A 132 10.12 2.61 -10.63
C LEU A 132 9.57 3.84 -9.87
N GLY A 133 10.17 5.01 -10.10
CA GLY A 133 9.37 6.23 -10.17
C GLY A 133 9.62 7.41 -9.22
N PHE A 134 10.69 7.48 -8.43
CA PHE A 134 11.11 8.76 -7.79
C PHE A 134 12.63 8.81 -7.57
N GLY A 135 13.32 9.76 -8.23
CA GLY A 135 14.74 10.05 -7.97
C GLY A 135 15.59 10.22 -9.23
N LEU A 136 16.42 11.26 -9.23
CA LEU A 136 17.24 11.80 -10.32
C LEU A 136 18.03 10.79 -11.17
N GLY A 137 18.31 11.19 -12.41
CA GLY A 137 19.06 10.39 -13.37
C GLY A 137 20.47 10.04 -12.92
N SER A 138 20.87 8.79 -13.18
CA SER A 138 22.25 8.32 -13.09
C SER A 138 22.76 8.02 -14.49
N SER A 139 23.82 8.70 -14.90
CA SER A 139 24.39 8.61 -16.25
C SER A 139 25.27 7.37 -16.40
N SER A 140 24.75 6.34 -17.07
CA SER A 140 25.56 5.21 -17.56
C SER A 140 25.18 4.85 -19.00
N ALA A 141 25.43 5.77 -19.92
CA ALA A 141 25.24 5.57 -21.36
C ALA A 141 26.33 4.65 -21.94
N GLN A 142 26.27 3.35 -21.61
CA GLN A 142 27.15 2.34 -22.18
C GLN A 142 26.58 1.80 -23.50
N HIS A 143 26.94 2.51 -24.58
CA HIS A 143 27.26 1.98 -25.91
C HIS A 143 26.43 0.76 -26.42
N LEU A 144 25.26 1.00 -27.01
CA LEU A 144 24.55 0.01 -27.84
C LEU A 144 24.96 0.16 -29.33
N PRO A 145 25.27 -0.94 -30.06
CA PRO A 145 25.98 -0.89 -31.34
C PRO A 145 25.09 -0.66 -32.58
N PHE A 146 23.90 -0.09 -32.45
CA PHE A 146 22.99 0.15 -33.58
C PHE A 146 22.78 1.64 -33.83
N ARG A 147 23.55 2.18 -34.78
CA ARG A 147 23.34 3.50 -35.38
C ARG A 147 22.13 3.43 -36.32
N PHE A 148 20.95 3.84 -35.85
CA PHE A 148 19.84 4.14 -36.76
C PHE A 148 20.11 5.51 -37.40
N TYR A 149 20.54 5.51 -38.66
CA TYR A 149 20.75 6.71 -39.46
C TYR A 149 19.59 6.83 -40.45
N ASP A 150 18.65 7.73 -40.19
CA ASP A 150 17.60 8.12 -41.12
C ASP A 150 17.29 9.61 -40.82
N GLN A 151 18.07 10.55 -41.34
CA GLN A 151 18.12 11.02 -42.73
C GLN A 151 16.88 11.85 -43.13
N CYS A 152 16.95 13.14 -42.74
CA CYS A 152 16.41 14.31 -43.45
C CYS A 152 15.20 14.10 -44.38
N ARG A 153 13.98 14.44 -43.93
CA ARG A 153 12.88 14.79 -44.84
C ARG A 153 12.54 16.29 -44.78
N ARG A 154 12.95 16.95 -45.88
CA ARG A 154 12.55 18.24 -46.47
C ARG A 154 11.49 19.08 -45.75
N GLY A 155 11.85 20.34 -45.53
CA GLY A 155 10.98 21.38 -45.02
C GLY A 155 9.90 21.88 -45.97
N SER A 156 9.19 22.89 -45.46
CA SER A 156 8.29 23.78 -46.19
C SER A 156 8.50 25.19 -45.62
N SER A 157 8.44 26.20 -46.49
CA SER A 157 8.67 27.60 -46.17
C SER A 157 7.59 28.45 -46.81
N ASP A 158 6.95 29.33 -46.03
CA ASP A 158 6.38 30.57 -46.58
C ASP A 158 6.34 31.65 -45.48
N PRO A 159 6.67 32.92 -45.78
CA PRO A 159 6.67 34.00 -44.79
C PRO A 159 5.44 34.90 -44.94
N THR A 160 4.81 35.31 -43.82
CA THR A 160 4.23 36.66 -43.56
C THR A 160 3.35 36.65 -42.30
N VAL A 161 3.29 37.83 -41.65
CA VAL A 161 2.54 38.23 -40.45
C VAL A 161 3.37 38.32 -39.16
N GLN A 162 3.36 39.52 -38.56
CA GLN A 162 4.21 39.96 -37.45
C GLN A 162 3.45 40.02 -36.11
N ARG A 163 4.15 39.74 -35.01
CA ARG A 163 4.24 40.54 -33.75
C ARG A 163 5.26 39.83 -32.83
N SER A 164 6.40 40.41 -32.45
CA SER A 164 6.59 41.54 -31.50
C SER A 164 5.94 41.24 -30.15
N VAL A 165 6.60 41.26 -28.98
CA VAL A 165 7.95 41.69 -28.54
C VAL A 165 8.52 40.59 -27.59
N PHE A 166 9.70 40.64 -26.95
CA PHE A 166 10.67 41.71 -26.66
C PHE A 166 12.14 41.20 -26.64
N ALA A 167 13.05 41.94 -26.00
CA ALA A 167 14.50 41.72 -25.96
C ALA A 167 15.00 40.83 -24.80
N SER A 168 16.07 40.09 -25.08
CA SER A 168 17.03 39.61 -24.08
C SER A 168 18.35 40.33 -24.30
N VAL A 169 18.88 41.00 -23.27
CA VAL A 169 20.23 41.61 -23.22
C VAL A 169 20.74 41.33 -21.81
N ASP A 170 21.55 40.29 -21.62
CA ASP A 170 23.02 40.25 -21.72
C ASP A 170 23.70 40.42 -20.34
N ARG A 171 24.91 39.87 -20.14
CA ARG A 171 25.55 39.65 -18.83
C ARG A 171 26.82 40.48 -18.68
N VAL A 172 27.01 41.13 -17.52
CA VAL A 172 28.33 41.58 -17.06
C VAL A 172 28.51 41.31 -15.56
N PRO A 173 29.65 40.74 -15.09
CA PRO A 173 29.92 40.48 -13.67
C PRO A 173 30.81 41.55 -13.00
N GLY A 174 30.62 41.81 -11.69
CA GLY A 174 31.45 42.73 -10.90
C GLY A 174 31.35 42.54 -9.37
N LYS A 175 32.43 42.86 -8.65
CA LYS A 175 32.68 42.76 -7.17
C LYS A 175 33.04 44.18 -6.63
N PRO A 176 33.34 44.45 -5.33
CA PRO A 176 33.03 43.79 -4.03
C PRO A 176 32.65 44.77 -2.85
N ALA A 177 32.54 44.24 -1.60
CA ALA A 177 32.56 44.93 -0.27
C ALA A 177 31.28 45.72 0.16
N ARG A 178 30.94 45.96 1.45
CA ARG A 178 31.65 45.91 2.77
C ARG A 178 30.66 45.44 3.93
N PRO A 179 30.75 45.75 5.28
CA PRO A 179 30.60 44.69 6.31
C PRO A 179 29.55 44.89 7.46
N SER A 180 29.27 43.80 8.22
CA SER A 180 29.01 43.64 9.69
C SER A 180 28.32 44.75 10.53
N PRO A 181 27.44 44.43 11.53
CA PRO A 181 27.89 43.75 12.77
C PRO A 181 26.91 42.75 13.44
N ARG A 182 27.39 42.18 14.56
CA ARG A 182 26.81 41.10 15.39
C ARG A 182 25.80 41.63 16.44
N HIS A 183 24.97 40.76 17.01
CA HIS A 183 24.69 40.54 18.46
C HIS A 183 23.68 39.38 18.58
N LEU A 184 24.07 38.18 19.04
CA LEU A 184 23.98 37.71 20.44
C LEU A 184 22.57 37.69 21.05
N LEU A 185 21.99 36.49 21.26
CA LEU A 185 21.41 36.05 22.54
C LEU A 185 21.18 34.51 22.58
N SER A 186 21.23 33.92 23.76
CA SER A 186 21.25 32.46 24.02
C SER A 186 19.87 31.90 24.42
N PRO A 187 19.62 30.58 24.29
CA PRO A 187 18.51 29.90 24.98
C PRO A 187 18.94 29.41 26.38
N PRO A 188 18.08 29.51 27.42
CA PRO A 188 18.27 28.81 28.69
C PRO A 188 17.76 27.36 28.60
N GLY A 189 18.19 26.51 29.53
CA GLY A 189 17.72 25.12 29.62
C GLY A 189 17.63 24.59 31.05
N SER A 190 17.40 23.28 31.14
CA SER A 190 17.40 22.43 32.35
C SER A 190 16.18 22.47 33.29
N GLY A 191 15.48 21.33 33.33
CA GLY A 191 14.74 20.84 34.50
C GLY A 191 14.98 19.32 34.59
N ARG A 192 15.51 18.83 35.73
CA ARG A 192 16.06 17.47 35.88
C ARG A 192 15.70 16.88 37.25
N GLY A 193 15.16 15.67 37.28
CA GLY A 193 15.01 14.80 38.47
C GLY A 193 14.45 13.44 38.01
N LEU A 194 14.92 12.25 38.38
CA LEU A 194 15.57 11.64 39.58
C LEU A 194 14.64 10.56 40.20
N ILE A 195 15.25 9.49 40.74
CA ILE A 195 14.69 8.13 40.99
C ILE A 195 15.35 7.55 42.27
N PRO A 196 14.77 6.57 43.02
CA PRO A 196 14.37 5.22 42.54
C PRO A 196 13.06 4.63 43.17
N GLY A 197 12.75 3.34 42.91
CA GLY A 197 11.77 2.56 43.71
C GLY A 197 11.34 1.21 43.09
N PRO A 198 11.44 0.04 43.76
CA PRO A 198 11.40 -1.27 43.06
C PRO A 198 10.29 -2.28 43.45
N SER A 199 10.23 -3.36 42.66
CA SER A 199 9.88 -4.76 43.01
C SER A 199 8.51 -5.12 43.62
N VAL A 200 7.75 -5.95 42.89
CA VAL A 200 7.10 -7.15 43.47
C VAL A 200 7.23 -8.33 42.48
N SER A 201 7.78 -9.44 42.94
CA SER A 201 7.76 -10.74 42.25
C SER A 201 6.59 -11.60 42.76
N ARG A 202 5.89 -12.28 41.85
CA ARG A 202 5.17 -13.56 42.09
C ARG A 202 4.95 -14.21 40.71
N ALA A 203 5.67 -15.24 40.30
CA ALA A 203 5.73 -16.60 40.86
C ALA A 203 4.40 -17.36 40.70
N PHE A 204 4.38 -18.21 39.67
CA PHE A 204 3.80 -19.55 39.61
C PHE A 204 2.61 -19.88 40.53
N VAL A 205 1.45 -20.11 39.92
CA VAL A 205 0.50 -21.15 40.38
C VAL A 205 0.16 -22.02 39.17
N SER A 206 0.59 -23.27 39.23
CA SER A 206 0.12 -24.36 38.35
C SER A 206 -0.98 -25.15 39.08
N ILE A 207 -1.50 -26.20 38.41
CA ILE A 207 -2.32 -27.31 38.98
C ILE A 207 -3.84 -26.99 39.08
N PRO A 208 -4.77 -27.90 38.70
CA PRO A 208 -4.68 -28.98 37.70
C PRO A 208 -5.89 -29.06 36.74
N SER A 209 -5.78 -29.91 35.71
CA SER A 209 -6.93 -30.48 35.00
C SER A 209 -7.63 -31.56 35.85
N PRO A 210 -8.98 -31.67 35.83
CA PRO A 210 -9.67 -32.89 36.21
C PRO A 210 -9.98 -33.77 34.99
N LEU A 211 -9.37 -34.97 34.93
CA LEU A 211 -9.89 -36.09 34.13
C LEU A 211 -11.11 -36.70 34.83
N ARG A 212 -12.27 -36.76 34.16
CA ARG A 212 -13.38 -37.73 34.37
C ARG A 212 -14.52 -37.45 33.38
N ASN A 213 -15.27 -38.39 32.81
CA ASN A 213 -14.98 -39.72 32.24
C ASN A 213 -16.12 -40.00 31.21
N PRO A 214 -16.03 -41.01 30.33
CA PRO A 214 -17.11 -41.39 29.41
C PRO A 214 -18.16 -42.31 30.07
N ALA A 215 -19.17 -42.71 29.27
CA ALA A 215 -20.40 -43.48 29.56
C ALA A 215 -21.64 -42.61 29.82
N SER A 216 -22.81 -42.87 29.23
CA SER A 216 -23.26 -43.99 28.36
C SER A 216 -24.02 -43.50 27.13
#